data_AF-A0A812P0E9-F1
#
_entry.id   AF-A0A812P0E9-F1
#
_cell.length_a   1.000
_cell.length_b   1.000
_cell.length_c   1.000
_cell.angle_alpha   90.00
_cell.angle_beta   90.00
_cell.angle_gamma   90.00
#
_symmetry.space_group_name_H-M   'P 1'
#
loop_
_entity.id
_entity.type
_entity.pdbx_description
1 polymer ?
#
loop_
_entity_poly.entity_id
_entity_poly.type
_entity_poly.pdbx_seq_one_letter_code
_entity_poly.pdbx_strand_id
1 'polypeptide(L)'
;MSCLEAAGMEPNEESRQRWREFCYTNGLQPYCSAVVMEEEALNYTDDAARTLPQILSDQGVVPAMRVDQGFVPLNSFGEKGTEGIVLLQERCEDFYKSGVRIAKWRTQLECNLEMPTDVAVWENSDCIARAARICQANGLAFIAEVQTAQNTGSHSIERTAYVCEKVSTWGMAGRFSSHRWTQSAAGLPPDMPESMRRIMDDYERRRAEEDAHQSAFWRLANSSTGALLGAALAGAILWLFYCLDDVSSSPQGLWAVLFRKLGEESASQVLVKAARWRLLPRDLDKDDPYLMIEPHEGLKFYTPVGLGPGLDTCGEGLAAFFNLGFGFVEVGPVGAGGAKPEMVLQNLERRDVSQQIAQLGLLGASVGGSREELLSLMSLLGPKLQLFAVDLAALPANNRGEVAKIAKELVLAAMQLPGGGPRIFLRLPASWPDASASHEERCRAVAEVAEAARRSEASGLIICRVYCLNVLV
;
A
#
# COMPACT_ATOMS: atom_id res chain seq x y z
N MET A 1 32.59 -11.38 6.15
CA MET A 1 32.68 -10.75 7.48
C MET A 1 31.26 -10.44 7.92
N SER A 2 30.80 -11.06 8.99
CA SER A 2 29.49 -10.81 9.60
C SER A 2 29.46 -9.44 10.29
N CYS A 3 28.27 -8.93 10.60
CA CYS A 3 28.13 -7.64 11.30
C CYS A 3 28.81 -7.65 12.68
N LEU A 4 28.79 -8.78 13.39
CA LEU A 4 29.45 -8.92 14.70
C LEU A 4 30.97 -8.89 14.57
N GLU A 5 31.53 -9.60 13.58
CA GLU A 5 32.97 -9.56 13.31
C GLU A 5 33.44 -8.16 12.90
N ALA A 6 32.64 -7.45 12.10
CA ALA A 6 32.91 -6.06 11.72
C ALA A 6 32.90 -5.10 12.93
N ALA A 7 32.12 -5.42 13.96
CA ALA A 7 32.09 -4.72 15.24
C ALA A 7 33.17 -5.22 16.23
N GLY A 8 34.04 -6.15 15.84
CA GLY A 8 35.08 -6.72 16.70
C GLY A 8 34.56 -7.69 17.76
N MET A 9 33.33 -8.19 17.59
CA MET A 9 32.70 -9.17 18.48
C MET A 9 32.77 -10.57 17.90
N GLU A 10 32.89 -11.58 18.77
CA GLU A 10 32.80 -12.98 18.35
C GLU A 10 31.35 -13.32 17.95
N PRO A 11 31.09 -13.95 16.79
CA PRO A 11 29.74 -14.24 16.29
C PRO A 11 29.08 -15.46 16.96
N ASN A 12 29.09 -15.50 18.30
CA ASN A 12 28.45 -16.55 19.11
C ASN A 12 27.00 -16.14 19.54
N GLU A 13 26.28 -17.05 20.19
CA GLU A 13 24.89 -16.86 20.60
C GLU A 13 24.73 -15.72 21.63
N GLU A 14 25.63 -15.65 22.62
CA GLU A 14 25.64 -14.62 23.65
C GLU A 14 25.79 -13.21 23.04
N SER A 15 26.70 -13.04 22.08
CA SER A 15 26.87 -11.80 21.32
C SER A 15 25.62 -11.43 20.53
N ARG A 16 24.95 -12.42 19.92
CA ARG A 16 23.70 -12.22 19.16
C ARG A 16 22.53 -11.81 20.05
N GLN A 17 22.43 -12.38 21.25
CA GLN A 17 21.44 -12.01 22.25
C GLN A 17 21.67 -10.60 22.77
N ARG A 18 22.90 -10.30 23.26
CA ARG A 18 23.26 -8.96 23.76
C ARG A 18 23.04 -7.86 22.72
N TRP A 19 23.40 -8.13 21.47
CA TRP A 19 23.17 -7.17 20.39
C TRP A 19 21.68 -6.84 20.21
N ARG A 20 20.81 -7.85 20.21
CA ARG A 20 19.36 -7.65 20.05
C ARG A 20 18.73 -7.01 21.27
N GLU A 21 19.11 -7.45 22.47
CA GLU A 21 18.67 -6.83 23.73
C GLU A 21 19.01 -5.33 23.74
N PHE A 22 20.24 -4.98 23.37
CA PHE A 22 20.65 -3.58 23.21
C PHE A 22 19.76 -2.85 22.19
N CYS A 23 19.52 -3.41 21.01
CA CYS A 23 18.64 -2.78 20.02
C CYS A 23 17.20 -2.59 20.52
N TYR A 24 16.65 -3.53 21.28
CA TYR A 24 15.23 -3.54 21.65
C TYR A 24 14.92 -2.74 22.91
N THR A 25 15.92 -2.41 23.73
CA THR A 25 15.75 -1.69 25.00
C THR A 25 16.03 -0.18 24.88
N ASN A 26 16.71 0.28 23.84
CA ASN A 26 17.15 1.67 23.70
C ASN A 26 16.11 2.57 22.98
N GLY A 27 14.91 2.70 23.54
CA GLY A 27 13.99 3.80 23.23
C GLY A 27 13.46 3.84 21.80
N LEU A 28 12.99 2.69 21.28
CA LEU A 28 12.48 2.56 19.91
C LEU A 28 11.09 3.17 19.67
N GLN A 29 10.25 3.25 20.71
CA GLN A 29 8.83 3.63 20.62
C GLN A 29 8.53 4.86 19.74
N PRO A 30 9.24 6.01 19.84
CA PRO A 30 8.90 7.18 19.03
C PRO A 30 9.24 7.04 17.53
N TYR A 31 9.99 6.03 17.12
CA TYR A 31 10.52 5.89 15.75
C TYR A 31 10.14 4.58 15.07
N CYS A 32 9.71 3.57 15.81
CA CYS A 32 9.52 2.21 15.31
C CYS A 32 8.22 1.61 15.83
N SER A 33 7.31 1.26 14.91
CA SER A 33 6.02 0.64 15.23
C SER A 33 6.09 -0.89 15.34
N ALA A 34 7.05 -1.52 14.67
CA ALA A 34 7.22 -2.97 14.69
C ALA A 34 8.68 -3.39 14.45
N VAL A 35 9.11 -4.49 15.08
CA VAL A 35 10.46 -5.06 14.91
C VAL A 35 10.33 -6.49 14.41
N VAL A 36 10.91 -6.77 13.23
CA VAL A 36 11.01 -8.14 12.68
C VAL A 36 12.19 -8.86 13.31
N MET A 37 11.89 -9.92 14.04
CA MET A 37 12.84 -10.79 14.72
C MET A 37 13.13 -12.05 13.91
N GLU A 38 14.24 -12.70 14.24
CA GLU A 38 14.54 -14.08 13.81
C GLU A 38 14.04 -15.04 14.91
N GLU A 39 13.70 -16.28 14.56
CA GLU A 39 13.12 -17.24 15.51
C GLU A 39 13.98 -17.50 16.75
N GLU A 40 15.31 -17.47 16.62
CA GLU A 40 16.22 -17.63 17.76
C GLU A 40 15.97 -16.61 18.88
N ALA A 41 15.45 -15.41 18.53
CA ALA A 41 15.17 -14.34 19.47
C ALA A 41 13.99 -14.63 20.41
N LEU A 42 13.15 -15.62 20.09
CA LEU A 42 12.06 -16.04 20.99
C LEU A 42 12.59 -16.68 22.28
N ASN A 43 13.77 -17.31 22.20
CA ASN A 43 14.39 -17.99 23.34
C ASN A 43 15.29 -17.06 24.16
N TYR A 44 15.47 -15.81 23.73
CA TYR A 44 16.32 -14.84 24.40
C TYR A 44 15.55 -14.05 25.46
N THR A 45 16.22 -13.83 26.58
CA THR A 45 15.71 -13.05 27.72
C THR A 45 16.69 -11.95 28.11
N ASP A 46 16.19 -10.87 28.71
CA ASP A 46 17.05 -9.90 29.39
C ASP A 46 17.52 -10.40 30.77
N ASP A 47 18.35 -9.60 31.44
CA ASP A 47 18.79 -9.85 32.82
C ASP A 47 17.62 -9.92 33.83
N ALA A 48 16.44 -9.41 33.47
CA ALA A 48 15.21 -9.46 34.26
C ALA A 48 14.29 -10.66 33.89
N ALA A 49 14.78 -11.60 33.10
CA ALA A 49 14.06 -12.78 32.61
C ALA A 49 12.79 -12.48 31.78
N ARG A 50 12.68 -11.29 31.20
CA ARG A 50 11.64 -10.94 30.23
C ARG A 50 12.09 -11.39 28.85
N THR A 51 11.17 -11.95 28.08
CA THR A 51 11.46 -12.35 26.69
C THR A 51 11.59 -11.11 25.80
N LEU A 52 12.37 -11.19 24.73
CA LEU A 52 12.52 -10.08 23.79
C LEU A 52 11.17 -9.58 23.17
N PRO A 53 10.21 -10.45 22.78
CA PRO A 53 8.89 -10.02 22.35
C PRO A 53 8.11 -9.24 23.43
N GLN A 54 8.25 -9.64 24.70
CA GLN A 54 7.61 -8.96 25.82
C GLN A 54 8.19 -7.55 26.01
N ILE A 55 9.52 -7.41 25.93
CA ILE A 55 10.19 -6.10 26.04
C ILE A 55 9.71 -5.12 24.96
N LEU A 56 9.52 -5.59 23.73
CA LEU A 56 8.96 -4.78 22.63
C LEU A 56 7.50 -4.40 22.90
N SER A 57 6.70 -5.36 23.33
CA SER A 57 5.27 -5.17 23.63
C SER A 57 5.07 -4.17 24.77
N ASP A 58 5.86 -4.25 25.84
CA ASP A 58 5.83 -3.32 26.98
C ASP A 58 6.15 -1.88 26.58
N GLN A 59 6.92 -1.70 25.50
CA GLN A 59 7.24 -0.40 24.91
C GLN A 59 6.24 0.05 23.85
N GLY A 60 5.17 -0.71 23.59
CA GLY A 60 4.19 -0.40 22.53
C GLY A 60 4.70 -0.66 21.11
N VAL A 61 5.79 -1.42 20.95
CA VAL A 61 6.33 -1.83 19.64
C VAL A 61 5.84 -3.24 19.32
N VAL A 62 5.28 -3.43 18.13
CA VAL A 62 4.70 -4.72 17.72
C VAL A 62 5.80 -5.74 17.41
N PRO A 63 5.84 -6.90 18.10
CA PRO A 63 6.77 -7.96 17.74
C PRO A 63 6.34 -8.61 16.42
N ALA A 64 7.28 -8.65 15.46
CA ALA A 64 7.12 -9.30 14.18
C ALA A 64 8.15 -10.44 14.04
N MET A 65 7.85 -11.44 13.22
CA MET A 65 8.70 -12.63 13.04
C MET A 65 9.01 -12.86 11.57
N ARG A 66 10.27 -13.12 11.25
CA ARG A 66 10.65 -13.69 9.96
C ARG A 66 10.37 -15.19 9.99
N VAL A 67 9.52 -15.66 9.08
CA VAL A 67 9.01 -17.04 9.07
C VAL A 67 9.57 -17.89 7.93
N ASP A 68 10.29 -17.30 6.97
CA ASP A 68 11.08 -18.05 6.00
C ASP A 68 12.36 -18.60 6.65
N GLN A 69 12.79 -19.78 6.21
CA GLN A 69 14.02 -20.45 6.68
C GLN A 69 15.21 -20.24 5.71
N GLY A 70 15.10 -19.24 4.83
CA GLY A 70 16.13 -18.87 3.88
C GLY A 70 15.94 -19.46 2.49
N PHE A 71 16.98 -19.30 1.67
CA PHE A 71 16.94 -19.61 0.24
C PHE A 71 17.53 -20.98 -0.05
N VAL A 72 16.88 -21.70 -0.96
CA VAL A 72 17.34 -22.99 -1.48
C VAL A 72 17.52 -22.90 -3.00
N PRO A 73 18.49 -23.62 -3.59
CA PRO A 73 18.61 -23.67 -5.06
C PRO A 73 17.34 -24.24 -5.68
N LEU A 74 16.73 -23.50 -6.62
CA LEU A 74 15.54 -23.96 -7.34
C LEU A 74 15.91 -24.77 -8.58
N ASN A 75 16.99 -24.37 -9.25
CA ASN A 75 17.47 -25.02 -10.47
C ASN A 75 18.99 -24.88 -10.63
N SER A 76 19.53 -25.57 -11.63
CA SER A 76 20.96 -25.53 -11.97
C SER A 76 21.42 -24.19 -12.58
N PHE A 77 20.51 -23.25 -12.85
CA PHE A 77 20.81 -21.93 -13.42
C PHE A 77 21.08 -20.86 -12.36
N GLY A 78 21.02 -21.21 -11.08
CA GLY A 78 21.31 -20.31 -9.96
C GLY A 78 20.10 -19.53 -9.43
N GLU A 79 18.89 -19.82 -9.93
CA GLU A 79 17.67 -19.28 -9.33
C GLU A 79 17.39 -19.96 -7.99
N LYS A 80 16.68 -19.23 -7.12
CA LYS A 80 16.42 -19.64 -5.74
C LYS A 80 14.93 -19.78 -5.49
N GLY A 81 14.59 -20.77 -4.67
CA GLY A 81 13.32 -20.88 -3.97
C GLY A 81 13.48 -20.43 -2.52
N THR A 82 12.38 -20.34 -1.80
CA THR A 82 12.37 -20.01 -0.37
C THR A 82 11.80 -21.18 0.42
N GLU A 83 12.49 -21.60 1.49
CA GLU A 83 12.07 -22.67 2.38
C GLU A 83 11.39 -22.12 3.65
N GLY A 84 10.68 -22.98 4.40
CA GLY A 84 10.06 -22.64 5.67
C GLY A 84 8.55 -22.88 5.74
N ILE A 85 7.95 -23.47 4.69
CA ILE A 85 6.50 -23.72 4.64
C ILE A 85 6.09 -24.96 5.44
N VAL A 86 7.01 -25.93 5.58
CA VAL A 86 6.79 -27.16 6.33
C VAL A 86 6.65 -26.81 7.81
N LEU A 87 5.59 -27.32 8.45
CA LEU A 87 5.22 -27.02 9.85
C LEU A 87 5.02 -25.53 10.15
N LEU A 88 4.81 -24.69 9.13
CA LEU A 88 4.61 -23.25 9.32
C LEU A 88 3.37 -22.96 10.18
N GLN A 89 2.32 -23.77 10.08
CA GLN A 89 1.11 -23.60 10.88
C GLN A 89 1.40 -23.72 12.38
N GLU A 90 2.03 -24.82 12.82
CA GLU A 90 2.39 -25.05 14.22
C GLU A 90 3.32 -23.95 14.74
N ARG A 91 4.30 -23.55 13.93
CA ARG A 91 5.20 -22.42 14.22
C ARG A 91 4.44 -21.11 14.40
N CYS A 92 3.48 -20.79 13.52
CA CYS A 92 2.66 -19.58 13.62
C CYS A 92 1.81 -19.56 14.90
N GLU A 93 1.27 -20.69 15.34
CA GLU A 93 0.53 -20.79 16.61
C GLU A 93 1.43 -20.42 17.79
N ASP A 94 2.68 -20.89 17.81
CA ASP A 94 3.63 -20.59 18.87
C ASP A 94 4.12 -19.13 18.84
N PHE A 95 4.28 -18.55 17.65
CA PHE A 95 4.57 -17.12 17.50
C PHE A 95 3.43 -16.27 18.05
N TYR A 96 2.19 -16.64 17.72
CA TYR A 96 1.01 -15.92 18.19
C TYR A 96 0.91 -15.93 19.72
N LYS A 97 1.11 -17.11 20.34
CA LYS A 97 1.18 -17.26 21.81
C LYS A 97 2.29 -16.42 22.44
N SER A 98 3.41 -16.25 21.74
CA SER A 98 4.56 -15.46 22.19
C SER A 98 4.39 -13.94 22.01
N GLY A 99 3.22 -13.47 21.54
CA GLY A 99 2.93 -12.05 21.37
C GLY A 99 3.24 -11.49 19.97
N VAL A 100 3.75 -12.31 19.05
CA VAL A 100 3.98 -11.88 17.66
C VAL A 100 2.64 -11.61 16.97
N ARG A 101 2.57 -10.55 16.17
CA ARG A 101 1.37 -10.19 15.39
C ARG A 101 1.61 -10.03 13.90
N ILE A 102 2.86 -9.97 13.48
CA ILE A 102 3.24 -9.80 12.07
C ILE A 102 4.24 -10.89 11.70
N ALA A 103 4.02 -11.55 10.57
CA ALA A 103 4.94 -12.48 9.94
C ALA A 103 5.56 -11.82 8.70
N LYS A 104 6.82 -12.10 8.41
CA LYS A 104 7.51 -11.67 7.20
C LYS A 104 8.10 -12.88 6.48
N TRP A 105 7.90 -12.94 5.17
CA TRP A 105 8.50 -13.94 4.30
C TRP A 105 9.28 -13.26 3.19
N ARG A 106 10.57 -13.60 3.06
CA ARG A 106 11.45 -13.06 2.04
C ARG A 106 11.64 -14.01 0.88
N THR A 107 11.46 -13.51 -0.33
CA THR A 107 11.67 -14.22 -1.59
C THR A 107 12.66 -13.46 -2.46
N GLN A 108 13.57 -14.18 -3.12
CA GLN A 108 14.55 -13.58 -4.02
C GLN A 108 14.39 -14.14 -5.44
N LEU A 109 14.30 -13.24 -6.42
CA LEU A 109 14.28 -13.57 -7.85
C LEU A 109 15.48 -12.93 -8.55
N GLU A 110 16.21 -13.71 -9.33
CA GLU A 110 17.35 -13.23 -10.09
C GLU A 110 16.89 -12.38 -11.28
N CYS A 111 17.59 -11.28 -11.56
CA CYS A 111 17.28 -10.37 -12.66
C CYS A 111 18.46 -10.27 -13.62
N ASN A 112 18.31 -10.84 -14.82
CA ASN A 112 19.25 -10.64 -15.93
C ASN A 112 18.52 -10.72 -17.28
N LEU A 113 19.26 -10.94 -18.39
CA LEU A 113 18.67 -11.03 -19.73
C LEU A 113 17.72 -12.22 -19.91
N GLU A 114 17.98 -13.34 -19.23
CA GLU A 114 17.25 -14.61 -19.39
C GLU A 114 16.44 -15.00 -18.13
N MET A 115 16.75 -14.40 -16.97
CA MET A 115 16.11 -14.61 -15.68
C MET A 115 15.30 -13.37 -15.23
N PRO A 116 14.22 -13.53 -14.46
CA PRO A 116 13.75 -14.79 -13.89
C PRO A 116 12.98 -15.64 -14.90
N THR A 117 13.13 -16.96 -14.78
CA THR A 117 12.34 -17.93 -15.55
C THR A 117 10.89 -17.94 -15.07
N ASP A 118 9.97 -18.38 -15.93
CA ASP A 118 8.56 -18.48 -15.55
C ASP A 118 8.35 -19.45 -14.38
N VAL A 119 9.18 -20.50 -14.29
CA VAL A 119 9.15 -21.47 -13.18
C VAL A 119 9.56 -20.79 -11.87
N ALA A 120 10.62 -19.98 -11.87
CA ALA A 120 11.04 -19.26 -10.67
C ALA A 120 10.01 -18.24 -10.19
N VAL A 121 9.40 -17.50 -11.13
CA VAL A 121 8.28 -16.60 -10.81
C VAL A 121 7.12 -17.39 -10.22
N TRP A 122 6.76 -18.52 -10.83
CA TRP A 122 5.64 -19.36 -10.39
C TRP A 122 5.86 -19.93 -9.00
N GLU A 123 6.95 -20.65 -8.76
CA GLU A 123 7.23 -21.36 -7.51
C GLU A 123 7.30 -20.39 -6.33
N ASN A 124 8.05 -19.28 -6.50
CA ASN A 124 8.20 -18.30 -5.44
C ASN A 124 6.90 -17.55 -5.14
N SER A 125 6.10 -17.22 -6.16
CA SER A 125 4.80 -16.57 -5.97
C SER A 125 3.78 -17.51 -5.31
N ASP A 126 3.82 -18.80 -5.65
CA ASP A 126 2.96 -19.82 -5.07
C ASP A 126 3.32 -20.10 -3.61
N CYS A 127 4.61 -20.25 -3.31
CA CYS A 127 5.11 -20.50 -1.97
C CYS A 127 4.79 -19.35 -1.01
N ILE A 128 5.07 -18.10 -1.40
CA ILE A 128 4.79 -16.93 -0.54
C ILE A 128 3.28 -16.71 -0.34
N ALA A 129 2.44 -17.01 -1.35
CA ALA A 129 0.99 -16.93 -1.21
C ALA A 129 0.45 -18.01 -0.25
N ARG A 130 0.99 -19.24 -0.31
CA ARG A 130 0.66 -20.29 0.68
C ARG A 130 1.12 -19.91 2.09
N ALA A 131 2.32 -19.34 2.24
CA ALA A 131 2.82 -18.87 3.53
C ALA A 131 1.93 -17.76 4.10
N ALA A 132 1.52 -16.80 3.27
CA ALA A 132 0.59 -15.73 3.65
C ALA A 132 -0.72 -16.30 4.20
N ARG A 133 -1.31 -17.25 3.47
CA ARG A 133 -2.54 -17.94 3.89
C ARG A 133 -2.39 -18.61 5.25
N ILE A 134 -1.30 -19.35 5.46
CA ILE A 134 -1.05 -20.04 6.74
C ILE A 134 -0.88 -19.02 7.87
N CYS A 135 -0.12 -17.95 7.66
CA CYS A 135 0.09 -16.91 8.68
C CYS A 135 -1.24 -16.21 9.06
N GLN A 136 -2.04 -15.83 8.06
CA GLN A 136 -3.34 -15.17 8.27
C GLN A 136 -4.34 -16.09 9.00
N ALA A 137 -4.37 -17.38 8.65
CA ALA A 137 -5.22 -18.37 9.34
C ALA A 137 -4.88 -18.52 10.83
N ASN A 138 -3.67 -18.15 11.24
CA ASN A 138 -3.20 -18.16 12.62
C ASN A 138 -3.17 -16.76 13.27
N GLY A 139 -3.86 -15.78 12.67
CA GLY A 139 -4.01 -14.43 13.24
C GLY A 139 -2.77 -13.54 13.12
N LEU A 140 -1.83 -13.88 12.23
CA LEU A 140 -0.64 -13.06 11.96
C LEU A 140 -0.85 -12.24 10.68
N ALA A 141 -0.69 -10.92 10.75
CA ALA A 141 -0.57 -10.08 9.56
C ALA A 141 0.67 -10.51 8.77
N PHE A 142 0.65 -10.42 7.44
CA PHE A 142 1.73 -10.96 6.61
C PHE A 142 2.39 -9.90 5.73
N ILE A 143 3.72 -9.81 5.83
CA ILE A 143 4.58 -8.98 4.97
C ILE A 143 5.22 -9.88 3.92
N ALA A 144 4.77 -9.72 2.67
CA ALA A 144 5.40 -10.34 1.52
C ALA A 144 6.59 -9.48 1.06
N GLU A 145 7.82 -9.96 1.25
CA GLU A 145 9.01 -9.30 0.74
C GLU A 145 9.51 -10.00 -0.52
N VAL A 146 9.25 -9.41 -1.67
CA VAL A 146 9.70 -9.91 -2.97
C VAL A 146 10.86 -9.06 -3.45
N GLN A 147 12.05 -9.62 -3.44
CA GLN A 147 13.26 -8.92 -3.86
C GLN A 147 13.71 -9.42 -5.23
N THR A 148 13.63 -8.56 -6.23
CA THR A 148 14.41 -8.74 -7.46
C THR A 148 15.88 -8.44 -7.15
N ALA A 149 16.80 -9.33 -7.52
CA ALA A 149 18.18 -9.36 -7.05
C ALA A 149 18.90 -8.00 -7.09
N GLN A 150 19.76 -7.77 -6.10
CA GLN A 150 20.59 -6.58 -5.94
C GLN A 150 21.67 -6.52 -7.03
N ASN A 151 21.67 -5.46 -7.87
CA ASN A 151 22.82 -4.82 -8.54
C ASN A 151 24.02 -5.69 -9.03
N THR A 152 23.84 -6.95 -9.37
CA THR A 152 24.93 -7.84 -9.83
C THR A 152 24.97 -8.04 -11.35
N GLY A 153 24.08 -7.41 -12.12
CA GLY A 153 23.94 -7.66 -13.55
C GLY A 153 24.15 -6.44 -14.45
N SER A 154 24.62 -6.70 -15.68
CA SER A 154 24.73 -5.77 -16.81
C SER A 154 23.38 -5.41 -17.47
N HIS A 155 22.28 -5.54 -16.74
CA HIS A 155 20.94 -5.29 -17.26
C HIS A 155 20.53 -3.81 -17.11
N SER A 156 19.67 -3.33 -18.00
CA SER A 156 19.21 -1.94 -17.99
C SER A 156 18.08 -1.73 -16.99
N ILE A 157 17.80 -0.47 -16.65
CA ILE A 157 16.70 -0.10 -15.75
C ILE A 157 15.33 -0.54 -16.31
N GLU A 158 15.16 -0.51 -17.63
CA GLU A 158 13.95 -0.96 -18.31
C GLU A 158 13.72 -2.46 -18.12
N ARG A 159 14.80 -3.26 -18.08
CA ARG A 159 14.71 -4.68 -17.78
C ARG A 159 14.25 -4.92 -16.34
N THR A 160 14.80 -4.17 -15.39
CA THR A 160 14.36 -4.25 -13.99
C THR A 160 12.88 -3.89 -13.85
N ALA A 161 12.44 -2.79 -14.48
CA ALA A 161 11.04 -2.39 -14.49
C ALA A 161 10.12 -3.48 -15.05
N TYR A 162 10.48 -4.06 -16.19
CA TYR A 162 9.74 -5.16 -16.80
C TYR A 162 9.65 -6.39 -15.89
N VAL A 163 10.75 -6.77 -15.23
CA VAL A 163 10.77 -7.92 -14.31
C VAL A 163 9.92 -7.64 -13.08
N CYS A 164 10.03 -6.45 -12.48
CA CYS A 164 9.19 -6.05 -11.35
C CYS A 164 7.70 -6.11 -11.72
N GLU A 165 7.31 -5.58 -12.88
CA GLU A 165 5.93 -5.62 -13.37
C GLU A 165 5.44 -7.05 -13.56
N LYS A 166 6.25 -7.90 -14.23
CA LYS A 166 5.95 -9.32 -14.44
C LYS A 166 5.75 -10.07 -13.12
N VAL A 167 6.65 -9.90 -12.17
CA VAL A 167 6.59 -10.58 -10.87
C VAL A 167 5.40 -10.10 -10.04
N SER A 168 5.17 -8.79 -9.97
CA SER A 168 4.12 -8.20 -9.13
C SER A 168 2.73 -8.52 -9.67
N THR A 169 2.55 -8.41 -10.98
CA THR A 169 1.24 -8.54 -11.63
C THR A 169 0.91 -10.00 -11.94
N TRP A 170 1.82 -10.70 -12.62
CA TRP A 170 1.55 -12.03 -13.18
C TRP A 170 1.78 -13.13 -12.15
N GLY A 171 2.85 -13.01 -11.35
CA GLY A 171 3.17 -13.95 -10.28
C GLY A 171 2.32 -13.70 -9.04
N MET A 172 2.57 -12.57 -8.36
CA MET A 172 2.06 -12.32 -7.02
C MET A 172 0.55 -12.07 -6.99
N ALA A 173 0.03 -11.06 -7.69
CA ALA A 173 -1.40 -10.73 -7.63
C ALA A 173 -2.30 -11.92 -8.05
N GLY A 174 -1.91 -12.65 -9.10
CA GLY A 174 -2.62 -13.85 -9.55
C GLY A 174 -2.62 -14.97 -8.49
N ARG A 175 -1.48 -15.24 -7.85
CA ARG A 175 -1.33 -16.35 -6.88
C ARG A 175 -1.95 -16.05 -5.53
N PHE A 176 -1.82 -14.82 -5.04
CA PHE A 176 -2.53 -14.38 -3.83
C PHE A 176 -4.04 -14.44 -4.06
N SER A 177 -4.52 -14.06 -5.25
CA SER A 177 -5.93 -14.19 -5.61
C SER A 177 -6.39 -15.65 -5.64
N SER A 178 -5.60 -16.58 -6.19
CA SER A 178 -5.98 -18.00 -6.24
C SER A 178 -5.91 -18.70 -4.88
N HIS A 179 -5.05 -18.23 -3.97
CA HIS A 179 -4.89 -18.76 -2.62
C HIS A 179 -5.76 -18.04 -1.58
N ARG A 180 -6.52 -17.00 -1.99
CA ARG A 180 -7.36 -16.20 -1.09
C ARG A 180 -8.22 -17.10 -0.22
N TRP A 181 -8.18 -16.82 1.07
CA TRP A 181 -9.23 -17.25 1.97
C TRP A 181 -10.40 -16.30 1.74
N THR A 182 -11.45 -16.79 1.07
CA THR A 182 -12.75 -16.15 1.17
C THR A 182 -13.22 -16.34 2.62
N GLN A 183 -13.05 -15.29 3.43
CA GLN A 183 -13.61 -15.20 4.78
C GLN A 183 -15.13 -15.44 4.81
N SER A 184 -15.79 -15.45 3.63
CA SER A 184 -17.19 -15.88 3.49
C SER A 184 -17.44 -17.36 3.79
N ALA A 185 -16.45 -18.26 3.71
CA ALA A 185 -16.68 -19.70 3.81
C ALA A 185 -16.46 -20.30 5.23
N ALA A 186 -15.69 -19.64 6.09
CA ALA A 186 -15.27 -20.19 7.38
C ALA A 186 -15.90 -19.49 8.60
N GLY A 187 -16.75 -18.49 8.37
CA GLY A 187 -17.31 -17.69 9.45
C GLY A 187 -16.27 -16.78 10.09
N LEU A 188 -16.74 -15.69 10.70
CA LEU A 188 -15.86 -14.73 11.36
C LEU A 188 -15.27 -15.33 12.64
N PRO A 189 -14.02 -14.99 13.01
CA PRO A 189 -13.44 -15.38 14.29
C PRO A 189 -14.39 -15.04 15.45
N PRO A 190 -14.69 -16.00 16.35
CA PRO A 190 -15.67 -15.81 17.42
C PRO A 190 -15.26 -14.75 18.46
N ASP A 191 -13.99 -14.34 18.45
CA ASP A 191 -13.32 -13.40 19.34
C ASP A 191 -13.07 -12.01 18.72
N MET A 192 -13.64 -11.73 17.54
CA MET A 192 -13.50 -10.42 16.89
C MET A 192 -14.01 -9.26 17.77
N PRO A 193 -13.27 -8.14 17.89
CA PRO A 193 -13.72 -6.95 18.62
C PRO A 193 -15.08 -6.42 18.14
N GLU A 194 -15.91 -5.95 19.07
CA GLU A 194 -17.26 -5.44 18.79
C GLU A 194 -17.28 -4.28 17.78
N SER A 195 -16.25 -3.43 17.79
CA SER A 195 -16.07 -2.33 16.82
C SER A 195 -15.94 -2.86 15.39
N MET A 196 -15.29 -4.00 15.21
CA MET A 196 -15.03 -4.61 13.92
C MET A 196 -16.26 -5.40 13.43
N ARG A 197 -16.94 -6.13 14.32
CA ARG A 197 -18.22 -6.80 13.98
C ARG A 197 -19.26 -5.81 13.46
N ARG A 198 -19.41 -4.66 14.10
CA ARG A 198 -20.35 -3.62 13.66
C ARG A 198 -20.06 -3.12 12.25
N ILE A 199 -18.79 -2.97 11.89
CA ILE A 199 -18.38 -2.53 10.55
C ILE A 199 -18.74 -3.61 9.52
N MET A 200 -18.54 -4.88 9.86
CA MET A 200 -18.87 -5.99 8.98
C MET A 200 -20.38 -6.17 8.81
N ASP A 201 -21.15 -6.05 9.88
CA ASP A 201 -22.62 -6.11 9.84
C ASP A 201 -23.22 -4.93 9.06
N ASP A 202 -22.63 -3.74 9.20
CA ASP A 202 -23.01 -2.55 8.42
C ASP A 202 -22.65 -2.73 6.93
N TYR A 203 -21.49 -3.32 6.64
CA TYR A 203 -21.09 -3.71 5.28
C TYR A 203 -22.09 -4.72 4.66
N GLU A 204 -22.47 -5.77 5.39
CA GLU A 204 -23.38 -6.81 4.88
C GLU A 204 -24.81 -6.31 4.67
N ARG A 205 -25.36 -5.53 5.61
CA ARG A 205 -26.70 -4.93 5.46
C ARG A 205 -26.78 -4.05 4.22
N ARG A 206 -25.81 -3.16 4.02
CA ARG A 206 -25.82 -2.20 2.91
C ARG A 206 -25.62 -2.87 1.55
N ARG A 207 -24.82 -3.94 1.50
CA ARG A 207 -24.72 -4.80 0.30
C ARG A 207 -26.08 -5.34 -0.10
N ALA A 208 -26.83 -5.88 0.86
CA ALA A 208 -28.15 -6.46 0.61
C ALA A 208 -29.16 -5.40 0.10
N GLU A 209 -29.07 -4.17 0.59
CA GLU A 209 -29.89 -3.04 0.14
C GLU A 209 -29.57 -2.64 -1.32
N GLU A 210 -28.29 -2.50 -1.69
CA GLU A 210 -27.89 -2.17 -3.07
C GLU A 210 -28.24 -3.28 -4.06
N ASP A 211 -28.04 -4.52 -3.65
CA ASP A 211 -28.45 -5.70 -4.41
C ASP A 211 -29.96 -5.66 -4.70
N ALA A 212 -30.78 -5.23 -3.73
CA ALA A 212 -32.22 -5.07 -3.94
C ALA A 212 -32.59 -3.96 -4.95
N HIS A 213 -31.74 -2.93 -5.09
CA HIS A 213 -32.01 -1.76 -5.95
C HIS A 213 -31.46 -1.86 -7.38
N GLN A 214 -30.52 -2.76 -7.67
CA GLN A 214 -29.96 -2.90 -9.02
C GLN A 214 -30.84 -3.76 -9.95
N SER A 215 -30.94 -3.37 -11.22
CA SER A 215 -31.61 -4.18 -12.23
C SER A 215 -30.83 -5.46 -12.53
N ALA A 216 -31.54 -6.54 -12.85
CA ALA A 216 -30.93 -7.86 -13.11
C ALA A 216 -29.83 -7.82 -14.19
N PHE A 217 -29.95 -6.90 -15.17
CA PHE A 217 -28.95 -6.69 -16.20
C PHE A 217 -27.61 -6.18 -15.66
N TRP A 218 -27.62 -5.13 -14.83
CA TRP A 218 -26.39 -4.58 -14.26
C TRP A 218 -25.77 -5.49 -13.20
N ARG A 219 -26.58 -6.27 -12.48
CA ARG A 219 -26.12 -7.31 -11.55
C ARG A 219 -25.40 -8.42 -12.30
N LEU A 220 -25.93 -8.85 -13.44
CA LEU A 220 -25.27 -9.82 -14.31
C LEU A 220 -23.98 -9.24 -14.89
N ALA A 221 -24.02 -8.04 -15.49
CA ALA A 221 -22.87 -7.40 -16.12
C ALA A 221 -21.71 -7.13 -15.14
N ASN A 222 -22.01 -6.80 -13.88
CA ASN A 222 -21.01 -6.53 -12.85
C ASN A 222 -20.62 -7.78 -12.04
N SER A 223 -21.21 -8.94 -12.30
CA SER A 223 -20.85 -10.19 -11.62
C SER A 223 -19.57 -10.81 -12.22
N SER A 224 -18.93 -11.70 -11.47
CA SER A 224 -17.85 -12.55 -12.01
C SER A 224 -18.29 -13.35 -13.24
N THR A 225 -19.58 -13.71 -13.32
CA THR A 225 -20.19 -14.37 -14.48
C THR A 225 -20.34 -13.42 -15.67
N GLY A 226 -20.67 -12.15 -15.43
CA GLY A 226 -20.69 -11.09 -16.45
C GLY A 226 -19.30 -10.75 -16.97
N ALA A 227 -18.30 -10.73 -16.10
CA ALA A 227 -16.91 -10.59 -16.48
C ALA A 227 -16.44 -11.78 -17.34
N LEU A 228 -16.82 -13.01 -16.98
CA LEU A 228 -16.57 -14.22 -17.78
C LEU A 228 -17.27 -14.19 -19.14
N LEU A 229 -18.54 -13.76 -19.19
CA LEU A 229 -19.29 -13.61 -20.45
C LEU A 229 -18.72 -12.49 -21.31
N GLY A 230 -18.31 -11.37 -20.72
CA GLY A 230 -17.64 -10.27 -21.40
C GLY A 230 -16.28 -10.70 -21.94
N ALA A 231 -15.50 -11.46 -21.15
CA ALA A 231 -14.23 -12.04 -21.57
C ALA A 231 -14.42 -13.11 -22.66
N ALA A 232 -15.48 -13.91 -22.60
CA ALA A 232 -15.83 -14.89 -23.63
C ALA A 232 -16.30 -14.21 -24.92
N LEU A 233 -17.06 -13.11 -24.82
CA LEU A 233 -17.46 -12.31 -25.98
C LEU A 233 -16.27 -11.60 -26.61
N ALA A 234 -15.39 -11.00 -25.79
CA ALA A 234 -14.13 -10.42 -26.25
C ALA A 234 -13.23 -11.49 -26.88
N GLY A 235 -13.14 -12.67 -26.27
CA GLY A 235 -12.42 -13.83 -26.79
C GLY A 235 -13.03 -14.39 -28.07
N ALA A 236 -14.35 -14.37 -28.22
CA ALA A 236 -15.06 -14.77 -29.43
C ALA A 236 -14.87 -13.76 -30.55
N ILE A 237 -14.86 -12.45 -30.24
CA ILE A 237 -14.49 -11.39 -31.18
C ILE A 237 -13.02 -11.56 -31.59
N LEU A 238 -12.12 -11.81 -30.63
CA LEU A 238 -10.71 -12.09 -30.89
C LEU A 238 -10.53 -13.34 -31.76
N TRP A 239 -11.32 -14.38 -31.51
CA TRP A 239 -11.36 -15.62 -32.28
C TRP A 239 -11.92 -15.40 -33.68
N LEU A 240 -12.93 -14.53 -33.83
CA LEU A 240 -13.47 -14.14 -35.14
C LEU A 240 -12.42 -13.36 -35.96
N PHE A 241 -11.66 -12.48 -35.31
CA PHE A 241 -10.53 -11.78 -35.93
C PHE A 241 -9.36 -12.73 -36.24
N TYR A 242 -9.10 -13.73 -35.39
CA TYR A 242 -8.15 -14.81 -35.61
C TYR A 242 -8.56 -15.72 -36.79
N CYS A 243 -9.85 -15.98 -36.98
CA CYS A 243 -10.36 -16.72 -38.14
C CYS A 243 -10.31 -15.92 -39.44
N LEU A 244 -10.10 -14.60 -39.38
CA LEU A 244 -10.00 -13.71 -40.55
C LEU A 244 -8.54 -13.39 -40.93
N ASP A 245 -7.54 -13.80 -40.15
CA ASP A 245 -6.13 -13.48 -40.39
C ASP A 245 -5.23 -14.67 -39.99
N ASP A 246 -4.73 -15.41 -40.99
CA ASP A 246 -4.08 -16.71 -40.79
C ASP A 246 -2.53 -16.65 -40.72
N VAL A 247 -2.00 -17.46 -39.79
CA VAL A 247 -0.62 -17.90 -39.51
C VAL A 247 0.53 -16.86 -39.49
N SER A 248 0.63 -16.03 -38.44
CA SER A 248 1.83 -15.87 -37.60
C SER A 248 1.79 -14.62 -36.69
N SER A 249 1.88 -14.86 -35.37
CA SER A 249 2.30 -13.95 -34.27
C SER A 249 1.27 -13.23 -33.35
N SER A 250 1.42 -13.51 -32.04
CA SER A 250 1.50 -12.60 -30.86
C SER A 250 0.42 -11.53 -30.56
N PRO A 251 -0.81 -11.89 -30.10
CA PRO A 251 -1.82 -10.89 -29.74
C PRO A 251 -1.49 -10.04 -28.49
N GLN A 252 -0.53 -10.47 -27.66
CA GLN A 252 -0.01 -9.66 -26.55
C GLN A 252 0.84 -8.48 -27.06
N GLY A 253 1.45 -8.62 -28.24
CA GLY A 253 2.26 -7.59 -28.87
C GLY A 253 1.45 -6.43 -29.43
N LEU A 254 0.27 -6.66 -30.00
CA LEU A 254 -0.54 -5.60 -30.61
C LEU A 254 -1.12 -4.64 -29.56
N TRP A 255 -1.65 -5.17 -28.46
CA TRP A 255 -2.12 -4.35 -27.35
C TRP A 255 -0.95 -3.68 -26.62
N ALA A 256 0.15 -4.38 -26.38
CA ALA A 256 1.35 -3.74 -25.85
C ALA A 256 1.89 -2.65 -26.79
N VAL A 257 1.82 -2.82 -28.12
CA VAL A 257 2.24 -1.80 -29.10
C VAL A 257 1.23 -0.64 -29.16
N LEU A 258 -0.07 -0.89 -29.06
CA LEU A 258 -1.10 0.14 -29.00
C LEU A 258 -1.00 0.95 -27.70
N PHE A 259 -0.85 0.29 -26.55
CA PHE A 259 -0.61 0.94 -25.27
C PHE A 259 0.76 1.61 -25.19
N ARG A 260 1.81 1.07 -25.83
CA ARG A 260 3.12 1.74 -25.96
C ARG A 260 3.11 2.92 -26.94
N LYS A 261 2.18 2.95 -27.90
CA LYS A 261 2.00 4.08 -28.83
C LYS A 261 1.10 5.17 -28.26
N LEU A 262 0.31 4.86 -27.23
CA LEU A 262 -0.33 5.87 -26.41
C LEU A 262 0.75 6.48 -25.52
N GLY A 263 1.05 7.76 -25.71
CA GLY A 263 1.89 8.49 -24.74
C GLY A 263 1.29 8.39 -23.33
N GLU A 264 2.14 8.50 -22.31
CA GLU A 264 1.75 8.37 -20.89
C GLU A 264 0.51 9.22 -20.54
N GLU A 265 0.44 10.43 -21.10
CA GLU A 265 -0.67 11.37 -20.93
C GLU A 265 -1.97 10.88 -21.59
N SER A 266 -1.89 10.25 -22.76
CA SER A 266 -3.04 9.72 -23.50
C SER A 266 -3.63 8.47 -22.85
N ALA A 267 -2.79 7.60 -22.28
CA ALA A 267 -3.24 6.40 -21.58
C ALA A 267 -3.97 6.75 -20.28
N SER A 268 -3.43 7.69 -19.50
CA SER A 268 -4.09 8.21 -18.29
C SER A 268 -5.47 8.80 -18.61
N GLN A 269 -5.57 9.63 -19.65
CA GLN A 269 -6.86 10.21 -20.07
C GLN A 269 -7.89 9.17 -20.51
N VAL A 270 -7.48 8.10 -21.19
CA VAL A 270 -8.38 7.01 -21.58
C VAL A 270 -8.88 6.27 -20.34
N LEU A 271 -8.00 6.00 -19.36
CA LEU A 271 -8.38 5.35 -18.12
C LEU A 271 -9.35 6.20 -17.29
N VAL A 272 -9.10 7.51 -17.15
CA VAL A 272 -9.98 8.44 -16.43
C VAL A 272 -11.34 8.57 -17.14
N LYS A 273 -11.38 8.59 -18.48
CA LYS A 273 -12.64 8.59 -19.23
C LYS A 273 -13.41 7.27 -19.05
N ALA A 274 -12.72 6.13 -19.05
CA ALA A 274 -13.33 4.83 -18.76
C ALA A 274 -13.86 4.76 -17.32
N ALA A 275 -13.12 5.31 -16.35
CA ALA A 275 -13.52 5.46 -14.95
C ALA A 275 -14.80 6.30 -14.84
N ARG A 276 -14.83 7.47 -15.49
CA ARG A 276 -15.99 8.36 -15.56
C ARG A 276 -17.22 7.69 -16.17
N TRP A 277 -17.03 6.84 -17.18
CA TRP A 277 -18.10 6.07 -17.82
C TRP A 277 -18.43 4.76 -17.09
N ARG A 278 -17.81 4.49 -15.93
CA ARG A 278 -18.03 3.28 -15.11
C ARG A 278 -17.76 1.98 -15.87
N LEU A 279 -16.81 2.01 -16.81
CA LEU A 279 -16.41 0.85 -17.59
C LEU A 279 -15.28 0.04 -16.92
N LEU A 280 -14.76 0.53 -15.79
CA LEU A 280 -13.75 -0.20 -15.02
C LEU A 280 -14.40 -1.35 -14.23
N PRO A 281 -13.69 -2.48 -14.06
CA PRO A 281 -14.17 -3.57 -13.24
C PRO A 281 -14.35 -3.09 -11.79
N ARG A 282 -15.19 -3.82 -11.05
CA ARG A 282 -15.40 -3.57 -9.63
C ARG A 282 -14.78 -4.71 -8.86
N ASP A 283 -14.05 -4.38 -7.81
CA ASP A 283 -13.72 -5.33 -6.76
C ASP A 283 -15.02 -5.62 -5.98
N LEU A 284 -15.37 -6.90 -5.87
CA LEU A 284 -16.54 -7.36 -5.13
C LEU A 284 -16.14 -8.22 -3.93
N ASP A 285 -14.83 -8.40 -3.74
CA ASP A 285 -14.29 -9.19 -2.67
C ASP A 285 -14.32 -8.40 -1.35
N LYS A 286 -14.41 -9.12 -0.24
CA LYS A 286 -14.34 -8.53 1.10
C LYS A 286 -12.88 -8.27 1.43
N ASP A 287 -12.53 -7.03 1.77
CA ASP A 287 -11.25 -6.74 2.40
C ASP A 287 -11.18 -7.41 3.77
N ASP A 288 -10.01 -7.93 4.10
CA ASP A 288 -9.78 -8.53 5.41
C ASP A 288 -9.86 -7.42 6.48
N PRO A 289 -10.74 -7.55 7.49
CA PRO A 289 -10.86 -6.57 8.55
C PRO A 289 -9.52 -6.21 9.23
N TYR A 290 -8.56 -7.14 9.29
CA TYR A 290 -7.24 -6.89 9.87
C TYR A 290 -6.37 -5.92 9.05
N LEU A 291 -6.74 -5.60 7.80
CA LEU A 291 -6.11 -4.57 6.99
C LEU A 291 -6.55 -3.15 7.40
N MET A 292 -7.57 -3.04 8.24
CA MET A 292 -8.03 -1.75 8.72
C MET A 292 -7.01 -1.12 9.66
N ILE A 293 -6.59 0.10 9.34
CA ILE A 293 -5.71 0.90 10.19
C ILE A 293 -6.38 2.22 10.55
N GLU A 294 -6.17 2.67 11.78
CA GLU A 294 -6.60 3.99 12.27
C GLU A 294 -5.36 4.73 12.80
N PRO A 295 -4.52 5.30 11.92
CA PRO A 295 -3.28 5.97 12.33
C PRO A 295 -3.53 7.23 13.17
N HIS A 296 -4.73 7.81 13.06
CA HIS A 296 -5.15 8.97 13.84
C HIS A 296 -6.62 8.83 14.20
N GLU A 297 -7.03 9.29 15.39
CA GLU A 297 -8.41 9.21 15.85
C GLU A 297 -9.40 9.80 14.83
N GLY A 298 -10.38 8.98 14.44
CA GLY A 298 -11.40 9.30 13.45
C GLY A 298 -10.97 9.16 11.99
N LEU A 299 -9.74 8.74 11.71
CA LEU A 299 -9.23 8.51 10.35
C LEU A 299 -9.00 7.02 10.11
N LYS A 300 -10.04 6.33 9.65
CA LYS A 300 -10.04 4.89 9.42
C LYS A 300 -9.79 4.57 7.95
N PHE A 301 -8.69 3.89 7.67
CA PHE A 301 -8.42 3.29 6.38
C PHE A 301 -8.87 1.83 6.43
N TYR A 302 -9.86 1.47 5.61
CA TYR A 302 -10.35 0.08 5.53
C TYR A 302 -9.36 -0.83 4.80
N THR A 303 -8.60 -0.25 3.87
CA THR A 303 -7.49 -0.90 3.19
C THR A 303 -6.30 0.07 3.20
N PRO A 304 -5.06 -0.42 3.39
CA PRO A 304 -3.86 0.43 3.37
C PRO A 304 -3.46 0.81 1.94
N VAL A 305 -4.18 0.33 0.92
CA VAL A 305 -3.86 0.57 -0.49
C VAL A 305 -4.67 1.76 -0.95
N GLY A 306 -3.98 2.80 -1.44
CA GLY A 306 -4.64 3.96 -2.00
C GLY A 306 -4.00 4.47 -3.27
N LEU A 307 -4.76 5.31 -3.95
CA LEU A 307 -4.37 5.94 -5.20
C LEU A 307 -3.94 7.38 -4.92
N GLY A 308 -2.65 7.64 -5.06
CA GLY A 308 -2.09 8.98 -4.89
C GLY A 308 -2.49 9.95 -6.02
N PRO A 309 -2.09 11.22 -5.89
CA PRO A 309 -2.45 12.26 -6.85
C PRO A 309 -1.69 12.08 -8.16
N GLY A 310 -2.27 12.57 -9.26
CA GLY A 310 -1.67 12.59 -10.60
C GLY A 310 -2.37 11.71 -11.64
N LEU A 311 -3.10 10.67 -11.23
CA LEU A 311 -3.89 9.87 -12.16
C LEU A 311 -5.21 10.56 -12.53
N ASP A 312 -5.95 11.03 -11.52
CA ASP A 312 -7.21 11.75 -11.69
C ASP A 312 -7.12 13.16 -11.09
N THR A 313 -6.40 14.04 -11.79
CA THR A 313 -6.13 15.41 -11.35
C THR A 313 -7.42 16.22 -11.13
N CYS A 314 -8.49 15.88 -11.84
CA CYS A 314 -9.75 16.63 -11.84
C CYS A 314 -10.85 15.96 -11.02
N GLY A 315 -10.66 14.72 -10.55
CA GLY A 315 -11.64 13.95 -9.80
C GLY A 315 -12.81 13.39 -10.64
N GLU A 316 -12.60 13.10 -11.92
CA GLU A 316 -13.65 12.62 -12.84
C GLU A 316 -14.06 11.15 -12.62
N GLY A 317 -13.17 10.33 -12.08
CA GLY A 317 -13.28 8.86 -11.99
C GLY A 317 -13.33 8.30 -10.58
N LEU A 318 -13.41 9.15 -9.55
CA LEU A 318 -13.20 8.78 -8.14
C LEU A 318 -14.01 7.58 -7.65
N ALA A 319 -15.32 7.54 -7.94
CA ALA A 319 -16.17 6.42 -7.52
C ALA A 319 -15.74 5.09 -8.16
N ALA A 320 -15.23 5.12 -9.39
CA ALA A 320 -14.74 3.92 -10.05
C ALA A 320 -13.43 3.42 -9.43
N PHE A 321 -12.55 4.33 -8.98
CA PHE A 321 -11.32 3.95 -8.27
C PHE A 321 -11.61 3.35 -6.90
N PHE A 322 -12.54 3.91 -6.11
CA PHE A 322 -12.97 3.24 -4.89
C PHE A 322 -13.54 1.85 -5.19
N ASN A 323 -14.41 1.75 -6.20
CA ASN A 323 -14.97 0.47 -6.62
C ASN A 323 -13.92 -0.53 -7.14
N LEU A 324 -12.70 -0.12 -7.45
CA LEU A 324 -11.59 -1.01 -7.80
C LEU A 324 -10.86 -1.59 -6.58
N GLY A 325 -11.23 -1.19 -5.36
CA GLY A 325 -10.61 -1.66 -4.10
C GLY A 325 -9.63 -0.68 -3.46
N PHE A 326 -9.47 0.54 -3.98
CA PHE A 326 -8.65 1.56 -3.31
C PHE A 326 -9.34 2.06 -2.04
N GLY A 327 -8.70 1.91 -0.89
CA GLY A 327 -9.21 2.35 0.41
C GLY A 327 -9.11 3.86 0.63
N PHE A 328 -8.25 4.55 -0.12
CA PHE A 328 -8.22 6.00 -0.21
C PHE A 328 -7.82 6.47 -1.62
N VAL A 329 -8.35 7.60 -2.05
CA VAL A 329 -8.05 8.19 -3.38
C VAL A 329 -7.80 9.67 -3.21
N GLU A 330 -6.71 10.17 -3.79
CA GLU A 330 -6.28 11.56 -3.70
C GLU A 330 -6.43 12.27 -5.07
N VAL A 331 -7.21 13.34 -5.11
CA VAL A 331 -7.36 14.21 -6.29
C VAL A 331 -6.22 15.21 -6.34
N GLY A 332 -5.75 15.55 -7.54
CA GLY A 332 -4.83 16.66 -7.75
C GLY A 332 -3.53 16.25 -8.43
N PRO A 333 -2.51 17.13 -8.48
CA PRO A 333 -2.41 18.39 -7.71
C PRO A 333 -3.47 19.44 -8.07
N VAL A 334 -3.94 20.19 -7.08
CA VAL A 334 -4.92 21.28 -7.23
C VAL A 334 -4.29 22.60 -6.78
N GLY A 335 -4.45 23.67 -7.56
CA GLY A 335 -3.82 24.96 -7.31
C GLY A 335 -2.60 25.23 -8.19
N ALA A 336 -1.51 25.71 -7.61
CA ALA A 336 -0.33 26.18 -8.34
C ALA A 336 0.27 25.07 -9.23
N GLY A 337 0.12 25.22 -10.55
CA GLY A 337 0.59 24.24 -11.54
C GLY A 337 -0.28 22.99 -11.71
N GLY A 338 -1.48 22.95 -11.09
CA GLY A 338 -2.39 21.81 -11.10
C GLY A 338 -3.77 22.10 -11.69
N ALA A 339 -4.76 21.26 -11.33
CA ALA A 339 -6.15 21.45 -11.75
C ALA A 339 -6.79 22.68 -11.12
N LYS A 340 -7.77 23.26 -11.84
CA LYS A 340 -8.56 24.39 -11.36
C LYS A 340 -9.49 23.97 -10.21
N PRO A 341 -9.51 24.69 -9.09
CA PRO A 341 -10.26 24.29 -7.90
C PRO A 341 -11.77 24.18 -8.14
N GLU A 342 -12.34 25.06 -8.98
CA GLU A 342 -13.78 25.08 -9.28
C GLU A 342 -14.22 23.84 -10.07
N MET A 343 -13.36 23.35 -10.96
CA MET A 343 -13.61 22.15 -11.74
C MET A 343 -13.57 20.90 -10.85
N VAL A 344 -12.60 20.83 -9.95
CA VAL A 344 -12.50 19.76 -8.97
C VAL A 344 -13.74 19.75 -8.07
N LEU A 345 -14.14 20.90 -7.52
CA LEU A 345 -15.34 21.01 -6.69
C LEU A 345 -16.58 20.51 -7.43
N GLN A 346 -16.78 20.92 -8.69
CA GLN A 346 -17.93 20.48 -9.48
C GLN A 346 -17.96 18.95 -9.66
N ASN A 347 -16.81 18.31 -9.85
CA ASN A 347 -16.73 16.85 -9.98
C ASN A 347 -16.97 16.15 -8.63
N LEU A 348 -16.46 16.72 -7.53
CA LEU A 348 -16.74 16.23 -6.17
C LEU A 348 -18.23 16.30 -5.84
N GLU A 349 -18.93 17.36 -6.26
CA GLU A 349 -20.37 17.51 -6.04
C GLU A 349 -21.23 16.56 -6.89
N ARG A 350 -20.75 16.19 -8.08
CA ARG A 350 -21.42 15.23 -8.97
C ARG A 350 -21.16 13.77 -8.60
N ARG A 351 -20.24 13.52 -7.66
CA ARG A 351 -19.87 12.17 -7.25
C ARG A 351 -21.08 11.44 -6.69
N ASP A 352 -21.38 10.31 -7.30
CA ASP A 352 -22.33 9.35 -6.76
C ASP A 352 -21.65 8.57 -5.62
N VAL A 353 -21.98 8.95 -4.39
CA VAL A 353 -21.50 8.27 -3.18
C VAL A 353 -22.47 7.20 -2.72
N SER A 354 -23.52 6.87 -3.48
CA SER A 354 -24.52 5.88 -3.04
C SER A 354 -24.02 4.44 -3.12
N GLN A 355 -22.75 4.20 -3.51
CA GLN A 355 -22.20 2.88 -3.75
C GLN A 355 -21.30 2.42 -2.61
N GLN A 356 -21.44 1.15 -2.23
CA GLN A 356 -20.90 0.55 -1.02
C GLN A 356 -19.41 0.84 -0.78
N ILE A 357 -18.55 0.55 -1.76
CA ILE A 357 -17.09 0.70 -1.60
C ILE A 357 -16.69 2.19 -1.67
N ALA A 358 -17.38 2.98 -2.50
CA ALA A 358 -17.18 4.43 -2.61
C ALA A 358 -17.57 5.22 -1.35
N GLN A 359 -18.34 4.63 -0.44
CA GLN A 359 -18.65 5.20 0.89
C GLN A 359 -17.60 4.88 1.95
N LEU A 360 -16.91 3.75 1.81
CA LEU A 360 -15.88 3.31 2.76
C LEU A 360 -14.55 3.99 2.47
N GLY A 361 -14.29 4.33 1.21
CA GLY A 361 -13.05 4.97 0.80
C GLY A 361 -12.88 6.41 1.29
N LEU A 362 -11.67 6.74 1.72
CA LEU A 362 -11.29 8.10 2.11
C LEU A 362 -10.93 8.93 0.87
N LEU A 363 -11.53 10.11 0.74
CA LEU A 363 -11.21 11.05 -0.33
C LEU A 363 -10.27 12.14 0.18
N GLY A 364 -9.15 12.31 -0.51
CA GLY A 364 -8.20 13.37 -0.29
C GLY A 364 -8.02 14.31 -1.47
N ALA A 365 -7.37 15.45 -1.22
CA ALA A 365 -6.79 16.26 -2.28
C ALA A 365 -5.34 16.64 -1.96
N SER A 366 -4.50 16.54 -2.98
CA SER A 366 -3.16 17.12 -3.04
C SER A 366 -3.27 18.57 -3.45
N VAL A 367 -2.82 19.49 -2.61
CA VAL A 367 -2.84 20.92 -2.87
C VAL A 367 -1.46 21.53 -2.80
N GLY A 368 -1.23 22.54 -3.62
CA GLY A 368 0.01 23.30 -3.63
C GLY A 368 -0.24 24.76 -3.99
N GLY A 369 0.59 25.66 -3.47
CA GLY A 369 0.46 27.09 -3.73
C GLY A 369 0.99 27.96 -2.60
N SER A 370 0.72 29.26 -2.69
CA SER A 370 1.03 30.21 -1.62
C SER A 370 0.18 29.97 -0.37
N ARG A 371 0.53 30.61 0.74
CA ARG A 371 -0.23 30.55 1.99
C ARG A 371 -1.71 30.98 1.78
N GLU A 372 -1.94 32.04 1.04
CA GLU A 372 -3.28 32.55 0.74
C GLU A 372 -4.07 31.58 -0.14
N GLU A 373 -3.41 30.95 -1.12
CA GLU A 373 -4.02 29.94 -1.98
C GLU A 373 -4.42 28.70 -1.18
N LEU A 374 -3.55 28.19 -0.30
CA LEU A 374 -3.84 27.02 0.52
C LEU A 374 -5.05 27.24 1.45
N LEU A 375 -5.18 28.43 2.05
CA LEU A 375 -6.34 28.79 2.89
C LEU A 375 -7.64 28.92 2.08
N SER A 376 -7.54 29.45 0.86
CA SER A 376 -8.66 29.50 -0.09
C SER A 376 -9.13 28.10 -0.50
N LEU A 377 -8.18 27.21 -0.84
CA LEU A 377 -8.44 25.81 -1.18
C LEU A 377 -9.05 25.04 -0.01
N MET A 378 -8.57 25.27 1.22
CA MET A 378 -9.16 24.67 2.43
C MET A 378 -10.62 25.06 2.59
N SER A 379 -10.93 26.34 2.40
CA SER A 379 -12.30 26.84 2.53
C SER A 379 -13.24 26.29 1.44
N LEU A 380 -12.72 26.11 0.22
CA LEU A 380 -13.49 25.65 -0.93
C LEU A 380 -13.70 24.14 -0.96
N LEU A 381 -12.62 23.37 -0.80
CA LEU A 381 -12.63 21.91 -0.96
C LEU A 381 -12.76 21.16 0.36
N GLY A 382 -12.29 21.75 1.47
CA GLY A 382 -12.26 21.11 2.78
C GLY A 382 -13.59 20.49 3.22
N PRO A 383 -14.77 21.12 3.01
CA PRO A 383 -16.06 20.54 3.37
C PRO A 383 -16.40 19.22 2.66
N LYS A 384 -15.71 18.87 1.57
CA LYS A 384 -15.96 17.67 0.75
C LYS A 384 -14.89 16.59 0.92
N LEU A 385 -13.82 16.87 1.67
CA LEU A 385 -12.65 16.03 1.78
C LEU A 385 -12.50 15.48 3.20
N GLN A 386 -11.93 14.28 3.31
CA GLN A 386 -11.49 13.70 4.58
C GLN A 386 -10.00 13.94 4.82
N LEU A 387 -9.23 14.07 3.73
CA LEU A 387 -7.78 14.26 3.74
C LEU A 387 -7.41 15.53 2.94
N PHE A 388 -6.49 16.32 3.48
CA PHE A 388 -5.96 17.50 2.83
C PHE A 388 -4.43 17.46 2.88
N ALA A 389 -3.83 17.01 1.78
CA ALA A 389 -2.40 16.83 1.66
C ALA A 389 -1.76 18.07 1.04
N VAL A 390 -0.88 18.72 1.80
CA VAL A 390 -0.19 19.96 1.39
C VAL A 390 1.17 19.58 0.84
N ASP A 391 1.37 19.76 -0.47
CA ASP A 391 2.68 19.60 -1.08
C ASP A 391 3.57 20.81 -0.78
N LEU A 392 4.49 20.63 0.17
CA LEU A 392 5.41 21.69 0.57
C LEU A 392 6.39 22.05 -0.55
N ALA A 393 6.63 21.17 -1.53
CA ALA A 393 7.49 21.48 -2.68
C ALA A 393 6.92 22.64 -3.51
N ALA A 394 5.60 22.74 -3.57
CA ALA A 394 4.87 23.80 -4.29
C ALA A 394 4.84 25.13 -3.53
N LEU A 395 5.36 25.20 -2.29
CA LEU A 395 5.48 26.45 -1.56
C LEU A 395 6.55 27.35 -2.22
N PRO A 396 6.23 28.64 -2.43
CA PRO A 396 7.21 29.66 -2.81
C PRO A 396 8.42 29.67 -1.87
N ALA A 397 9.63 29.89 -2.39
CA ALA A 397 10.87 29.77 -1.62
C ALA A 397 10.91 30.67 -0.36
N ASN A 398 10.31 31.86 -0.45
CA ASN A 398 10.14 32.80 0.65
C ASN A 398 9.21 32.31 1.77
N ASN A 399 8.31 31.36 1.49
CA ASN A 399 7.36 30.80 2.44
C ASN A 399 7.85 29.49 3.09
N ARG A 400 8.94 28.88 2.58
CA ARG A 400 9.47 27.61 3.09
C ARG A 400 10.04 27.71 4.52
N GLY A 401 10.36 28.90 5.01
CA GLY A 401 10.72 29.13 6.41
C GLY A 401 9.51 29.25 7.36
N GLU A 402 8.30 29.39 6.83
CA GLU A 402 7.07 29.63 7.60
C GLU A 402 6.19 28.39 7.74
N VAL A 403 6.70 27.18 7.46
CA VAL A 403 5.88 25.95 7.42
C VAL A 403 5.09 25.74 8.72
N ALA A 404 5.67 26.00 9.88
CA ALA A 404 4.97 25.91 11.17
C ALA A 404 3.76 26.84 11.27
N LYS A 405 3.89 28.06 10.75
CA LYS A 405 2.80 29.04 10.76
C LYS A 405 1.70 28.64 9.78
N ILE A 406 2.09 28.21 8.57
CA ILE A 406 1.16 27.75 7.52
C ILE A 406 0.38 26.53 8.02
N ALA A 407 1.07 25.53 8.58
CA ALA A 407 0.45 24.33 9.13
C ALA A 407 -0.56 24.67 10.23
N LYS A 408 -0.18 25.52 11.18
CA LYS A 408 -1.07 25.96 12.27
C LYS A 408 -2.33 26.65 11.76
N GLU A 409 -2.19 27.53 10.77
CA GLU A 409 -3.35 28.25 10.20
C GLU A 409 -4.27 27.33 9.42
N LEU A 410 -3.72 26.35 8.69
CA LEU A 410 -4.52 25.35 7.98
C LEU A 410 -5.29 24.45 8.95
N VAL A 411 -4.65 24.02 10.05
CA VAL A 411 -5.31 23.22 11.09
C VAL A 411 -6.44 24.02 11.73
N LEU A 412 -6.20 25.28 12.10
CA LEU A 412 -7.24 26.16 12.64
C LEU A 412 -8.38 26.40 11.65
N ALA A 413 -8.08 26.58 10.36
CA ALA A 413 -9.09 26.73 9.32
C ALA A 413 -9.92 25.45 9.14
N ALA A 414 -9.30 24.27 9.17
CA ALA A 414 -9.99 22.99 9.09
C ALA A 414 -10.93 22.78 10.28
N MET A 415 -10.48 23.10 11.51
CA MET A 415 -11.31 22.98 12.72
C MET A 415 -12.58 23.84 12.70
N GLN A 416 -12.59 24.94 11.92
CA GLN A 416 -13.75 25.81 11.76
C GLN A 416 -14.78 25.28 10.76
N LEU A 417 -14.42 24.25 9.97
CA LEU A 417 -15.34 23.63 9.03
C LEU A 417 -16.33 22.69 9.74
N PRO A 418 -17.55 22.53 9.19
CA PRO A 418 -18.53 21.60 9.74
C PRO A 418 -17.98 20.17 9.81
N GLY A 419 -18.15 19.51 10.96
CA GLY A 419 -17.60 18.16 11.19
C GLY A 419 -16.12 18.11 11.57
N GLY A 420 -15.49 19.25 11.86
CA GLY A 420 -14.08 19.33 12.28
C GLY A 420 -13.07 19.34 11.14
N GLY A 421 -13.54 19.43 9.88
CA GLY A 421 -12.73 19.55 8.68
C GLY A 421 -11.89 18.34 8.30
N PRO A 422 -11.16 18.40 7.17
CA PRO A 422 -10.28 17.34 6.72
C PRO A 422 -9.05 17.23 7.61
N ARG A 423 -8.47 16.03 7.68
CA ARG A 423 -7.17 15.78 8.32
C ARG A 423 -6.04 16.35 7.48
N ILE A 424 -5.11 17.05 8.12
CA ILE A 424 -4.05 17.79 7.43
C ILE A 424 -2.77 16.98 7.41
N PHE A 425 -2.27 16.71 6.20
CA PHE A 425 -1.02 16.00 5.99
C PHE A 425 -0.02 16.91 5.28
N LEU A 426 1.19 17.04 5.82
CA LEU A 426 2.26 17.80 5.18
C LEU A 426 3.13 16.85 4.37
N ARG A 427 3.26 17.10 3.07
CA ARG A 427 4.03 16.25 2.15
C ARG A 427 5.33 16.94 1.77
N LEU A 428 6.44 16.22 1.90
CA LEU A 428 7.77 16.70 1.49
C LEU A 428 8.45 15.72 0.54
N PRO A 429 9.10 16.21 -0.54
CA PRO A 429 9.88 15.37 -1.43
C PRO A 429 11.20 14.94 -0.78
N ALA A 430 11.79 13.84 -1.25
CA ALA A 430 13.12 13.39 -0.81
C ALA A 430 14.25 14.41 -1.09
N SER A 431 14.02 15.37 -1.98
CA SER A 431 14.90 16.49 -2.25
C SER A 431 14.66 17.69 -1.34
N TRP A 432 13.81 17.59 -0.32
CA TRP A 432 13.56 18.70 0.61
C TRP A 432 14.81 18.99 1.48
N PRO A 433 15.19 20.28 1.67
CA PRO A 433 14.58 21.49 1.13
C PRO A 433 15.07 21.85 -0.29
N ASP A 434 16.24 21.33 -0.69
CA ASP A 434 16.82 21.42 -2.04
C ASP A 434 17.60 20.13 -2.38
N ALA A 435 17.61 19.76 -3.67
CA ALA A 435 18.32 18.58 -4.18
C ALA A 435 19.85 18.65 -3.99
N SER A 436 20.41 19.84 -3.80
CA SER A 436 21.83 20.11 -3.55
C SER A 436 22.24 20.00 -2.07
N ALA A 437 21.29 19.94 -1.14
CA ALA A 437 21.59 19.84 0.29
C ALA A 437 22.25 18.51 0.65
N SER A 438 23.18 18.53 1.60
CA SER A 438 23.82 17.34 2.16
C SER A 438 22.81 16.44 2.90
N HIS A 439 23.15 15.17 3.11
CA HIS A 439 22.25 14.24 3.82
C HIS A 439 21.87 14.75 5.23
N GLU A 440 22.84 15.32 5.96
CA GLU A 440 22.62 15.85 7.30
C GLU A 440 21.68 17.07 7.30
N GLU A 441 21.84 17.98 6.34
CA GLU A 441 20.97 19.15 6.17
C GLU A 441 19.54 18.74 5.83
N ARG A 442 19.35 17.70 4.99
CA ARG A 442 18.01 17.16 4.70
C ARG A 442 17.38 16.54 5.93
N CYS A 443 18.12 15.72 6.67
CA CYS A 443 17.61 15.13 7.93
C CYS A 443 17.20 16.22 8.93
N ARG A 444 18.00 17.29 9.06
CA ARG A 444 17.67 18.43 9.93
C ARG A 444 16.41 19.16 9.47
N ALA A 445 16.30 19.47 8.18
CA ALA A 445 15.13 20.15 7.62
C ALA A 445 13.85 19.32 7.75
N VAL A 446 13.94 17.99 7.56
CA VAL A 446 12.81 17.07 7.80
C VAL A 446 12.40 17.08 9.27
N ALA A 447 13.35 17.05 10.19
CA ALA A 447 13.09 17.10 11.63
C ALA A 447 12.41 18.42 12.05
N GLU A 448 12.83 19.55 11.48
CA GLU A 448 12.21 20.86 11.71
C GLU A 448 10.75 20.89 11.24
N VAL A 449 10.45 20.32 10.07
CA VAL A 449 9.07 20.22 9.56
C VAL A 449 8.26 19.25 10.40
N ALA A 450 8.83 18.13 10.86
CA ALA A 450 8.15 17.19 11.75
C ALA A 450 7.79 17.85 13.10
N GLU A 451 8.71 18.62 13.67
CA GLU A 451 8.43 19.35 14.90
C GLU A 451 7.39 20.46 14.69
N ALA A 452 7.44 21.16 13.55
CA ALA A 452 6.44 22.13 13.15
C ALA A 452 5.04 21.50 12.99
N ALA A 453 4.94 20.34 12.35
CA ALA A 453 3.71 19.57 12.20
C ALA A 453 3.13 19.20 13.57
N ARG A 454 3.97 18.64 14.45
CA ARG A 454 3.58 18.26 15.82
C ARG A 454 3.09 19.44 16.64
N ARG A 455 3.81 20.57 16.64
CA ARG A 455 3.42 21.80 17.38
C ARG A 455 2.14 22.44 16.85
N SER A 456 1.83 22.20 15.58
CA SER A 456 0.64 22.73 14.92
C SER A 456 -0.56 21.79 15.02
N GLU A 457 -0.41 20.62 15.64
CA GLU A 457 -1.44 19.57 15.71
C GLU A 457 -1.87 19.09 14.31
N ALA A 458 -0.93 19.09 13.34
CA ALA A 458 -1.18 18.48 12.04
C ALA A 458 -1.36 16.97 12.20
N SER A 459 -2.25 16.38 11.39
CA SER A 459 -2.64 14.97 11.51
C SER A 459 -1.55 14.01 11.05
N GLY A 460 -0.60 14.45 10.22
CA GLY A 460 0.55 13.64 9.84
C GLY A 460 1.57 14.33 8.94
N LEU A 461 2.72 13.68 8.78
CA LEU A 461 3.82 14.09 7.91
C LEU A 461 4.12 12.96 6.92
N ILE A 462 4.04 13.26 5.62
CA ILE A 462 4.30 12.29 4.54
C ILE A 462 5.65 12.62 3.89
N ILE A 463 6.60 11.69 4.01
CA ILE A 463 7.93 11.82 3.41
C ILE A 463 7.96 11.00 2.12
N CYS A 464 7.98 11.69 0.98
CA CYS A 464 7.96 11.02 -0.32
C CYS A 464 9.36 10.63 -0.77
N ARG A 465 9.75 9.38 -0.47
CA ARG A 465 10.88 8.71 -1.12
C ARG A 465 10.34 7.87 -2.29
N VAL A 466 10.46 8.39 -3.51
CA VAL A 466 10.23 7.56 -4.70
C VAL A 466 11.42 6.59 -4.82
N TYR A 467 11.11 5.33 -5.11
CA TYR A 467 11.93 4.11 -5.05
C TYR A 467 11.87 3.35 -3.71
N CYS A 468 10.87 2.46 -3.65
CA CYS A 468 10.76 1.27 -2.82
C CYS A 468 11.10 1.45 -1.33
N LEU A 469 10.16 1.96 -0.54
CA LEU A 469 9.88 1.55 0.85
C LEU A 469 8.78 2.47 1.42
N ASN A 470 7.62 1.89 1.70
CA ASN A 470 6.58 2.53 2.52
C ASN A 470 7.08 2.56 3.97
N VAL A 471 7.48 3.73 4.45
CA VAL A 471 7.53 4.00 5.88
C VAL A 471 6.21 4.67 6.22
N LEU A 472 5.32 3.93 6.88
CA LEU A 472 4.25 4.52 7.68
C LEU A 472 4.91 5.09 8.94
N VAL A 473 4.81 6.40 9.13
CA VAL A 473 4.95 7.02 10.45
C VAL A 473 3.56 7.14 11.04
#